data_AF-A0A1W9MMT4-F1
#
_entry.id   AF-A0A1W9MMT4-F1
#
_cell.length_a   1.000
_cell.length_b   1.000
_cell.length_c   1.000
_cell.angle_alpha   90.00
_cell.angle_beta   90.00
_cell.angle_gamma   90.00
#
_symmetry.space_group_name_H-M   'P 1'
#
loop_
_entity.id
_entity.type
_entity.pdbx_description
1 polymer ?
#
loop_
_entity_poly.entity_id
_entity_poly.type
_entity_poly.pdbx_seq_one_letter_code
_entity_poly.pdbx_strand_id
1 'polypeptide(L)'
;MKITEKNLTTLSHVREILLEREKLAIDGEPMTDDQKKLLNYANKFSKLSVRDTKELQKKLKEVNGYLSDAQIVKITDMLPKNIDEVRAIFSKDEKFNYNTDELKQILDCVALYM
;
A
#
# COMPACT_ATOMS: atom_id res chain seq x y z
N MET A 1 16.75 21.25 9.73
CA MET A 1 15.40 20.64 9.79
C MET A 1 15.54 19.26 10.43
N LYS A 2 14.80 18.93 11.49
CA LYS A 2 14.84 17.60 12.15
C LYS A 2 13.56 16.85 11.81
N ILE A 3 13.68 15.61 11.37
CA ILE A 3 12.53 14.75 11.09
C ILE A 3 11.95 14.28 12.43
N THR A 4 10.66 14.52 12.65
CA THR A 4 9.93 14.11 13.86
C THR A 4 9.26 12.74 13.70
N GLU A 5 8.81 12.41 12.50
CA GLU A 5 8.08 11.18 12.22
C GLU A 5 8.29 10.74 10.77
N LYS A 6 8.28 9.42 10.53
CA LYS A 6 8.38 8.82 9.20
C LYS A 6 7.54 7.55 9.14
N ASN A 7 6.50 7.58 8.31
CA ASN A 7 5.58 6.45 8.13
C ASN A 7 5.58 5.99 6.67
N LEU A 8 5.41 4.68 6.45
CA LEU A 8 5.15 4.13 5.13
C LEU A 8 3.67 4.33 4.76
N THR A 9 3.38 4.44 3.47
CA THR A 9 2.03 4.70 3.00
C THR A 9 1.73 3.97 1.69
N THR A 10 0.45 3.80 1.39
CA THR A 10 -0.05 3.09 0.20
C THR A 10 -0.18 4.04 -0.98
N LEU A 11 -0.19 3.47 -2.19
CA LEU A 11 -0.39 4.25 -3.41
C LEU A 11 -1.76 4.93 -3.45
N SER A 12 -2.78 4.32 -2.85
CA SER A 12 -4.11 4.92 -2.71
C SER A 12 -4.09 6.20 -1.88
N HIS A 13 -3.31 6.25 -0.79
CA HIS A 13 -3.17 7.46 0.02
C HIS A 13 -2.35 8.53 -0.70
N VAL A 14 -1.29 8.13 -1.42
CA VAL A 14 -0.54 9.05 -2.30
C VAL A 14 -1.47 9.68 -3.35
N ARG A 15 -2.38 8.90 -3.95
CA ARG A 15 -3.39 9.40 -4.90
C ARG A 15 -4.26 10.47 -4.25
N GLU A 16 -4.79 10.22 -3.06
CA GLU A 16 -5.64 11.18 -2.33
C GLU A 16 -4.90 12.49 -2.04
N ILE A 17 -3.67 12.43 -1.54
CA ILE A 17 -2.82 13.61 -1.31
C ILE A 17 -2.62 14.41 -2.60
N LEU A 18 -2.36 13.74 -3.72
CA LEU A 18 -2.12 14.40 -5.00
C LEU A 18 -3.40 14.98 -5.61
N LEU A 19 -4.56 14.36 -5.40
CA LEU A 19 -5.85 14.91 -5.81
C LEU A 19 -6.19 16.18 -5.02
N GLU A 20 -5.93 16.20 -3.71
CA GLU A 20 -6.08 17.43 -2.93
C GLU A 20 -5.09 18.51 -3.39
N ARG A 21 -3.85 18.13 -3.72
CA ARG A 21 -2.87 19.06 -4.30
C ARG A 21 -3.29 19.61 -5.67
N GLU A 22 -3.97 18.81 -6.49
CA GLU A 22 -4.52 19.22 -7.78
C GLU A 22 -5.63 20.26 -7.61
N LYS A 23 -6.55 20.06 -6.64
CA LYS A 23 -7.58 21.06 -6.30
C LYS A 23 -6.98 22.38 -5.87
N LEU A 24 -5.97 22.36 -4.99
CA LEU A 24 -5.28 23.56 -4.53
C LEU A 24 -4.49 24.27 -5.64
N ALA A 25 -4.12 23.57 -6.71
CA ALA A 25 -3.40 24.13 -7.84
C ALA A 25 -4.28 25.00 -8.76
N ILE A 26 -5.61 24.92 -8.63
CA ILE A 26 -6.56 25.68 -9.46
C ILE A 26 -6.42 27.18 -9.18
N ASP A 27 -6.40 27.55 -7.90
CA ASP A 27 -6.31 28.94 -7.44
C ASP A 27 -4.93 29.30 -6.85
N GLY A 28 -3.98 28.36 -6.91
CA GLY A 28 -2.68 28.44 -6.24
C GLY A 28 -1.50 28.08 -7.15
N GLU A 29 -0.42 27.60 -6.53
CA GLU A 29 0.77 27.18 -7.27
C GLU A 29 0.48 25.95 -8.14
N PRO A 30 0.82 25.99 -9.44
CA PRO A 30 0.66 24.84 -10.33
C PRO A 30 1.38 23.59 -9.81
N MET A 31 0.82 22.42 -10.08
CA MET A 31 1.54 21.16 -9.84
C MET A 31 2.77 21.08 -10.74
N THR A 32 3.86 20.55 -10.18
CA THR A 32 5.04 20.21 -10.97
C THR A 32 4.77 19.03 -11.91
N ASP A 33 5.58 18.87 -12.95
CA ASP A 33 5.41 17.77 -13.90
C ASP A 33 5.57 16.40 -13.24
N ASP A 34 6.44 16.27 -12.24
CA ASP A 34 6.62 15.02 -11.51
C ASP A 34 5.41 14.69 -10.64
N GLN A 35 4.76 15.70 -10.03
CA GLN A 35 3.52 15.49 -9.29
C GLN A 35 2.39 15.03 -10.22
N LYS A 36 2.27 15.62 -11.42
CA LYS A 36 1.29 15.20 -12.42
C LYS A 36 1.54 13.77 -12.91
N LYS A 37 2.80 13.42 -13.20
CA LYS A 37 3.20 12.05 -13.58
C LYS A 37 2.89 11.05 -12.47
N LEU A 38 3.18 11.40 -11.22
CA LEU A 38 2.89 10.55 -10.08
C LEU A 38 1.39 10.39 -9.84
N LEU A 39 0.58 11.45 -10.03
CA LEU A 39 -0.87 11.36 -9.93
C LEU A 39 -1.44 10.43 -11.00
N ASN A 40 -0.95 10.52 -12.24
CA ASN A 40 -1.32 9.60 -13.31
C ASN A 40 -0.94 8.14 -12.97
N TYR A 41 0.27 7.92 -12.46
CA TYR A 41 0.70 6.60 -12.00
C TYR A 41 -0.20 6.08 -10.86
N ALA A 42 -0.44 6.91 -9.85
CA ALA A 42 -1.27 6.55 -8.71
C ALA A 42 -2.69 6.19 -9.16
N ASN A 43 -3.32 7.02 -10.01
CA ASN A 43 -4.65 6.75 -10.58
C ASN A 43 -4.74 5.41 -11.33
N LYS A 44 -3.67 4.99 -12.00
CA LYS A 44 -3.64 3.71 -12.74
C LYS A 44 -3.45 2.49 -11.87
N PHE A 45 -2.65 2.59 -10.82
CA PHE A 45 -2.16 1.41 -10.08
C PHE A 45 -2.74 1.27 -8.67
N SER A 46 -3.39 2.31 -8.14
CA SER A 46 -4.07 2.22 -6.86
C SER A 46 -5.37 1.42 -7.00
N LYS A 47 -5.42 0.22 -6.41
CA LYS A 47 -6.54 -0.70 -6.59
C LYS A 47 -7.70 -0.47 -5.62
N LEU A 48 -7.41 0.09 -4.45
CA LEU A 48 -8.37 0.24 -3.36
C LEU A 48 -8.64 1.72 -3.03
N SER A 49 -9.75 1.98 -2.33
CA SER A 49 -9.98 3.26 -1.67
C SER A 49 -9.05 3.41 -0.45
N VAL A 50 -8.83 4.65 0.01
CA VAL A 50 -7.99 4.86 1.22
C VAL A 50 -8.61 4.20 2.44
N ARG A 51 -9.94 4.19 2.54
CA ARG A 51 -10.67 3.47 3.57
C ARG A 51 -10.34 1.98 3.54
N ASP A 52 -10.53 1.34 2.39
CA ASP A 52 -10.30 -0.11 2.26
C ASP A 52 -8.84 -0.48 2.49
N THR A 53 -7.89 0.37 2.05
CA THR A 53 -6.48 0.14 2.39
C THR A 53 -6.23 0.16 3.89
N LYS A 54 -6.83 1.11 4.64
CA LYS A 54 -6.67 1.17 6.10
C LYS A 54 -7.30 -0.04 6.79
N GLU A 55 -8.47 -0.47 6.34
CA GLU A 55 -9.16 -1.65 6.88
C GLU A 55 -8.37 -2.94 6.59
N LEU A 56 -7.83 -3.11 5.36
CA LEU A 56 -6.98 -4.26 5.01
C LEU A 56 -5.68 -4.27 5.82
N GLN A 57 -4.98 -3.14 5.92
CA GLN A 57 -3.75 -3.04 6.70
C GLN A 57 -3.96 -3.40 8.17
N LYS A 58 -5.10 -2.98 8.76
CA LYS A 58 -5.48 -3.36 10.11
C LYS A 58 -5.68 -4.88 10.23
N LYS A 59 -6.44 -5.49 9.33
CA LYS A 59 -6.65 -6.95 9.32
C LYS A 59 -5.33 -7.72 9.16
N LEU A 60 -4.44 -7.27 8.27
CA LEU A 60 -3.13 -7.91 8.07
C LEU A 60 -2.27 -7.84 9.35
N LYS A 61 -2.31 -6.73 10.08
CA LYS A 61 -1.63 -6.59 11.39
C LYS A 61 -2.21 -7.53 12.46
N GLU A 62 -3.53 -7.70 12.47
CA GLU A 62 -4.23 -8.57 13.43
C GLU A 62 -4.00 -10.06 13.15
N VAL A 63 -4.03 -10.45 11.88
CA VAL A 63 -3.88 -11.84 11.45
C VAL A 63 -2.43 -12.31 11.52
N ASN A 64 -1.48 -11.43 11.20
CA ASN A 64 -0.07 -11.76 11.23
C ASN A 64 0.73 -10.61 11.86
N GLY A 65 0.84 -10.66 13.19
CA GLY A 65 1.55 -9.66 13.99
C GLY A 65 3.07 -9.57 13.74
N TYR A 66 3.62 -10.44 12.88
CA TYR A 66 5.03 -10.45 12.50
C TYR A 66 5.28 -9.76 11.14
N LEU A 67 4.24 -9.36 10.42
CA LEU A 67 4.43 -8.59 9.19
C LEU A 67 4.98 -7.20 9.51
N SER A 68 6.06 -6.83 8.84
CA SER A 68 6.57 -5.46 8.89
C SER A 68 5.62 -4.49 8.18
N ASP A 69 5.67 -3.20 8.54
CA ASP A 69 4.85 -2.18 7.88
C ASP A 69 5.11 -2.12 6.36
N ALA A 70 6.34 -2.39 5.91
CA ALA A 70 6.69 -2.44 4.49
C ALA A 70 6.01 -3.60 3.75
N GLN A 71 5.93 -4.76 4.40
CA GLN A 71 5.23 -5.93 3.86
C GLN A 71 3.73 -5.68 3.78
N ILE A 72 3.14 -5.11 4.84
CA ILE A 72 1.72 -4.76 4.89
C ILE A 72 1.34 -3.77 3.78
N VAL A 73 2.13 -2.71 3.60
CA VAL A 73 1.94 -1.74 2.51
C VAL A 73 2.04 -2.42 1.14
N LYS A 74 3.08 -3.23 0.89
CA LYS A 74 3.23 -3.91 -0.40
C LYS A 74 2.10 -4.89 -0.70
N ILE A 75 1.67 -5.70 0.27
CA ILE A 75 0.53 -6.61 0.11
C ILE A 75 -0.73 -5.81 -0.23
N THR A 76 -0.95 -4.70 0.48
CA THR A 76 -2.11 -3.82 0.26
C THR A 76 -2.13 -3.19 -1.14
N ASP A 77 -0.98 -2.74 -1.64
CA ASP A 77 -0.89 -2.14 -2.98
C ASP A 77 -0.93 -3.20 -4.11
N MET A 78 -0.35 -4.38 -3.86
CA MET A 78 -0.23 -5.42 -4.89
C MET A 78 -1.46 -6.34 -4.97
N LEU A 79 -2.20 -6.53 -3.89
CA LEU A 79 -3.34 -7.46 -3.79
C LEU A 79 -3.00 -8.85 -4.37
N PRO A 80 -2.06 -9.58 -3.76
CA PRO A 80 -1.61 -10.87 -4.28
C PRO A 80 -2.75 -11.89 -4.30
N LYS A 81 -2.80 -12.72 -5.33
CA LYS A 81 -3.90 -13.68 -5.58
C LYS A 81 -3.54 -15.12 -5.26
N ASN A 82 -2.26 -15.42 -5.11
CA ASN A 82 -1.76 -16.75 -4.84
C ASN A 82 -0.50 -16.69 -3.97
N ILE A 83 -0.10 -17.84 -3.44
CA ILE A 83 1.02 -17.98 -2.52
C ILE A 83 2.33 -17.52 -3.15
N ASP A 84 2.52 -17.75 -4.45
CA ASP A 84 3.77 -17.41 -5.14
C ASP A 84 3.91 -15.89 -5.33
N GLU A 85 2.80 -15.17 -5.56
CA GLU A 85 2.79 -13.71 -5.53
C GLU A 85 3.12 -13.15 -4.14
N VAL A 86 2.57 -13.76 -3.09
CA VAL A 86 2.92 -13.39 -1.70
C VAL A 86 4.41 -13.63 -1.44
N ARG A 87 4.95 -14.79 -1.83
CA ARG A 87 6.39 -15.08 -1.73
C ARG A 87 7.24 -14.09 -2.52
N ALA A 88 6.80 -13.70 -3.71
CA ALA A 88 7.51 -12.73 -4.55
C ALA A 88 7.65 -11.37 -3.85
N ILE A 89 6.62 -10.91 -3.13
CA ILE A 89 6.66 -9.67 -2.32
C ILE A 89 7.79 -9.72 -1.28
N PHE A 90 8.01 -10.90 -0.71
CA PHE A 90 8.95 -11.14 0.39
C PHE A 90 10.32 -11.65 -0.03
N SER A 91 10.54 -11.88 -1.34
CA SER A 91 11.75 -12.52 -1.89
C SER A 91 13.08 -11.84 -1.53
N LYS A 92 13.07 -10.57 -1.08
CA LYS A 92 14.25 -9.83 -0.65
C LYS A 92 14.37 -9.65 0.88
N ASP A 93 13.39 -10.13 1.65
CA ASP A 93 13.43 -10.04 3.10
C ASP A 93 14.18 -11.25 3.66
N GLU A 94 15.33 -11.01 4.29
CA GLU A 94 16.19 -12.05 4.89
C GLU A 94 15.51 -12.85 6.02
N LYS A 95 14.32 -12.40 6.46
CA LYS A 95 13.51 -13.02 7.53
C LYS A 95 12.33 -13.84 7.01
N PHE A 96 12.29 -14.17 5.73
CA PHE A 96 11.15 -14.86 5.12
C PHE A 96 11.08 -16.35 5.52
N ASN A 97 10.40 -16.63 6.64
CA ASN A 97 10.18 -17.98 7.18
C ASN A 97 8.68 -18.32 7.36
N TYR A 98 7.79 -17.76 6.54
CA TYR A 98 6.36 -18.01 6.69
C TYR A 98 5.96 -19.38 6.14
N ASN A 99 5.16 -20.11 6.91
CA ASN A 99 4.62 -21.40 6.47
C ASN A 99 3.42 -21.21 5.54
N THR A 100 2.99 -22.30 4.90
CA THR A 100 1.88 -22.27 3.93
C THR A 100 0.57 -21.76 4.52
N ASP A 101 0.28 -22.04 5.79
CA ASP A 101 -0.99 -21.65 6.42
C ASP A 101 -1.00 -20.15 6.75
N GLU A 102 0.12 -19.59 7.19
CA GLU A 102 0.29 -18.14 7.37
C GLU A 102 0.12 -17.38 6.04
N LEU A 103 0.66 -17.93 4.95
CA LEU A 103 0.52 -17.34 3.61
C LEU A 103 -0.95 -17.39 3.13
N LYS A 104 -1.69 -18.45 3.44
CA LYS A 104 -3.14 -18.54 3.15
C LYS A 104 -3.94 -17.52 3.96
N GLN A 105 -3.65 -17.34 5.23
CA GLN A 105 -4.32 -16.34 6.06
C GLN A 105 -4.16 -14.90 5.51
N ILE A 106 -2.99 -14.57 4.96
CA ILE A 106 -2.76 -13.30 4.26
C ILE A 106 -3.67 -13.21 3.02
N LEU A 107 -3.73 -14.26 2.20
CA LEU A 107 -4.59 -14.30 1.02
C LEU A 107 -6.07 -14.19 1.37
N ASP A 108 -6.51 -14.85 2.45
CA ASP A 108 -7.88 -14.76 2.94
C ASP A 108 -8.25 -13.32 3.33
N CYS A 109 -7.31 -12.56 3.92
CA CYS A 109 -7.52 -11.14 4.20
C CYS A 109 -7.65 -10.31 2.93
N VAL A 110 -6.78 -10.54 1.95
CA VAL A 110 -6.77 -9.81 0.68
C VAL A 110 -8.03 -10.08 -0.13
N ALA A 111 -8.51 -11.33 -0.14
CA ALA A 111 -9.70 -11.76 -0.87
C ALA A 111 -10.99 -11.01 -0.47
N LEU A 112 -11.05 -10.43 0.73
CA LEU A 112 -12.20 -9.63 1.20
C LEU A 112 -12.36 -8.28 0.46
N TYR A 113 -11.34 -7.84 -0.29
CA TYR A 113 -11.30 -6.52 -0.94
C TYR A 113 -11.11 -6.61 -2.46
N MET A 114 -11.30 -7.80 -3.04
CA MET A 114 -11.13 -8.08 -4.48
C MET A 114 -12.44 -8.09 -5.25
#